data_AF-R4FZ53-F1
#
_entry.id   AF-R4FZ53-F1
#
_cell.length_a   1.000
_cell.length_b   1.000
_cell.length_c   1.000
_cell.angle_alpha   90.00
_cell.angle_beta   90.00
_cell.angle_gamma   90.00
#
_symmetry.space_group_name_H-M   'P 1'
#
loop_
_entity.id
_entity.type
_entity.pdbx_description
1 polymer ?
#
loop_
_entity_poly.entity_id
_entity_poly.type
_entity_poly.pdbx_seq_one_letter_code
_entity_poly.pdbx_strand_id
1 'polypeptide(L)'
;MQGHKEHDLATCTVKQQYYEEVLDMLNKGKSEDEILNYYVEQLGEQALVVPQKSGFSLTAWVVPIAIFMFGAFVIYRTVRRKEGN
;
A
#
# COMPACT_ATOMS: atom_id res chain seq x y z
N MET A 1 16.40 9.18 -7.89
CA MET A 1 17.42 8.11 -7.93
C MET A 1 18.09 8.03 -9.31
N GLN A 2 18.74 9.11 -9.77
CA GLN A 2 19.27 9.17 -11.15
C GLN A 2 20.75 8.75 -11.26
N GLY A 3 21.45 8.53 -10.14
CA GLY A 3 22.88 8.16 -10.10
C GLY A 3 23.19 6.67 -9.98
N HIS A 4 22.21 5.76 -10.03
CA HIS A 4 22.42 4.31 -9.87
C HIS A 4 22.22 3.51 -11.16
N LYS A 5 21.98 4.17 -12.30
CA LYS A 5 21.70 3.48 -13.57
C LYS A 5 22.93 2.85 -14.22
N GLU A 6 24.12 3.36 -13.91
CA GLU A 6 25.37 2.98 -14.59
C GLU A 6 26.31 2.15 -13.70
N HIS A 7 25.97 1.94 -12.43
CA HIS A 7 26.85 1.28 -11.47
C HIS A 7 26.45 -0.19 -11.32
N ASP A 8 27.43 -1.09 -11.28
CA ASP A 8 27.19 -2.51 -11.05
C ASP A 8 26.57 -2.73 -9.66
N LEU A 9 25.40 -3.38 -9.63
CA LEU A 9 24.69 -3.72 -8.40
C LEU A 9 25.52 -4.63 -7.48
N ALA A 10 26.53 -5.34 -8.00
CA ALA A 10 27.43 -6.16 -7.21
C ALA A 10 28.41 -5.35 -6.35
N THR A 11 28.74 -4.11 -6.73
CA THR A 11 29.69 -3.24 -6.00
C THR A 11 29.00 -2.09 -5.23
N CYS A 12 27.68 -2.06 -5.19
CA CYS A 12 26.93 -1.03 -4.49
C CYS A 12 26.91 -1.27 -2.97
N THR A 13 27.62 -0.43 -2.21
CA THR A 13 27.65 -0.46 -0.73
C THR A 13 26.26 -0.33 -0.12
N VAL A 14 25.41 0.53 -0.68
CA VAL A 14 24.04 0.75 -0.18
C VAL A 14 23.23 -0.54 -0.26
N LYS A 15 23.34 -1.29 -1.37
CA LYS A 15 22.68 -2.59 -1.51
C LYS A 15 23.17 -3.55 -0.42
N GLN A 16 24.49 -3.63 -0.19
CA GLN A 16 25.06 -4.51 0.82
C GLN A 16 24.50 -4.18 2.23
N GLN A 17 24.38 -2.90 2.57
CA GLN A 17 23.81 -2.46 3.84
C GLN A 17 22.36 -2.90 4.03
N TYR A 18 21.49 -2.73 3.03
CA TYR A 18 20.10 -3.22 3.12
C TYR A 18 20.02 -4.74 3.27
N TYR A 19 20.89 -5.49 2.60
CA TYR A 19 20.92 -6.95 2.73
C TYR A 19 21.36 -7.39 4.13
N GLU A 20 22.36 -6.73 4.72
CA GLU A 20 22.80 -6.99 6.08
C GLU A 20 21.70 -6.69 7.11
N GLU A 21 20.97 -5.58 6.95
CA GLU A 21 19.85 -5.21 7.82
C GLU A 21 18.71 -6.24 7.75
N VAL A 22 18.35 -6.67 6.53
CA VAL A 22 17.33 -7.72 6.33
C VAL A 22 17.79 -9.04 6.95
N LEU A 23 19.05 -9.44 6.77
CA LEU A 23 19.60 -10.65 7.38
C LEU A 23 19.57 -10.59 8.91
N ASP A 24 19.91 -9.45 9.51
CA ASP A 24 19.81 -9.24 10.95
C ASP A 24 18.35 -9.35 11.44
N MET A 25 17.39 -8.79 10.71
CA MET A 25 15.97 -8.93 11.04
C MET A 25 15.47 -10.38 10.93
N LEU A 26 15.91 -11.12 9.91
CA LEU A 26 15.60 -12.55 9.77
C LEU A 26 16.21 -13.37 10.91
N ASN A 27 17.46 -13.08 11.30
CA ASN A 27 18.13 -13.73 12.43
C ASN A 27 17.44 -13.42 13.77
N LYS A 28 16.79 -12.25 13.88
CA LYS A 28 15.93 -11.87 15.01
C LYS A 28 14.56 -12.56 14.99
N GLY A 29 14.28 -13.39 13.98
CA GLY A 29 13.04 -14.16 13.86
C GLY A 29 11.85 -13.37 13.30
N LYS A 30 12.08 -12.20 12.67
CA LYS A 30 11.02 -11.45 12.00
C LYS A 30 10.54 -12.19 10.76
N SER A 31 9.24 -12.14 10.52
CA SER A 31 8.62 -12.63 9.30
C SER A 31 8.84 -11.68 8.12
N GLU A 32 8.67 -12.19 6.89
CA GLU A 32 8.76 -11.38 5.67
C GLU A 32 7.84 -10.15 5.71
N ASP A 33 6.57 -10.35 6.13
CA ASP A 33 5.59 -9.28 6.25
C ASP A 33 6.01 -8.21 7.27
N GLU A 34 6.62 -8.60 8.39
CA GLU A 34 7.14 -7.65 9.39
C GLU A 34 8.32 -6.83 8.87
N ILE A 35 9.20 -7.45 8.07
CA ILE A 35 10.34 -6.77 7.45
C ILE A 35 9.86 -5.77 6.40
N LEU A 36 8.90 -6.18 5.56
CA LEU A 36 8.29 -5.29 4.57
C LEU A 36 7.54 -4.13 5.23
N ASN A 37 6.79 -4.40 6.30
CA ASN A 37 6.11 -3.37 7.07
C ASN A 37 7.07 -2.35 7.68
N TYR A 38 8.20 -2.80 8.23
CA TYR A 38 9.23 -1.91 8.77
C TYR A 38 9.73 -0.90 7.73
N TYR A 39 10.00 -1.35 6.50
CA TYR A 39 10.42 -0.44 5.43
C TYR A 39 9.29 0.44 4.89
N VAL A 40 8.05 -0.06 4.85
CA VAL A 40 6.90 0.76 4.45
C VAL A 40 6.58 1.84 5.46
N GLU A 41 6.75 1.58 6.75
CA GLU A 41 6.56 2.60 7.79
C GLU A 41 7.59 3.73 7.67
N GLN A 42 8.85 3.41 7.34
CA GLN A 42 9.91 4.42 7.20
C GLN A 42 9.94 5.13 5.83
N LEU A 43 9.71 4.41 4.74
CA LEU A 43 9.93 4.89 3.36
C LEU A 43 8.61 5.12 2.60
N GLY A 44 7.48 4.68 3.16
CA GLY A 44 6.16 4.72 2.54
C GLY A 44 5.90 3.54 1.59
N GLU A 45 4.64 3.38 1.15
CA GLU A 45 4.25 2.29 0.23
C GLU A 45 4.99 2.32 -1.13
N GLN A 46 5.43 3.50 -1.56
CA GLN A 46 6.23 3.71 -2.77
C GLN A 46 7.61 3.05 -2.74
N ALA A 47 8.08 2.61 -1.56
CA ALA A 47 9.32 1.86 -1.42
C ALA A 47 9.21 0.44 -1.95
N LEU A 48 7.99 -0.11 -2.01
CA LEU A 48 7.75 -1.42 -2.58
C LEU A 48 7.46 -1.29 -4.07
N VAL A 49 8.11 -2.15 -4.87
CA VAL A 49 7.81 -2.30 -6.30
C VAL A 49 6.38 -2.84 -6.51
N VAL A 50 5.88 -3.61 -5.53
CA VAL A 50 4.53 -4.15 -5.50
C VAL A 50 3.83 -3.60 -4.25
N PRO A 51 2.65 -2.97 -4.38
CA PRO A 51 1.94 -2.46 -3.22
C PRO A 51 1.64 -3.58 -2.22
N GLN A 52 1.68 -3.27 -0.92
CA GLN A 52 1.30 -4.23 0.10
C GLN A 52 -0.14 -4.70 -0.10
N LYS A 53 -0.36 -6.01 -0.05
CA LYS A 53 -1.68 -6.61 -0.29
C LYS A 53 -2.66 -6.40 0.88
N SER A 54 -2.25 -5.80 1.99
CA SER A 54 -2.95 -5.89 3.27
C SER A 54 -3.97 -4.77 3.57
N GLY A 55 -3.85 -3.58 2.98
CA GLY A 55 -4.65 -2.41 3.40
C GLY A 55 -5.43 -1.69 2.29
N PHE A 56 -4.75 -1.19 1.26
CA PHE A 56 -5.36 -0.33 0.25
C PHE A 56 -6.26 -1.09 -0.76
N SER A 57 -6.07 -2.41 -0.89
CA SER A 57 -6.81 -3.21 -1.87
C SER A 57 -8.32 -3.18 -1.60
N LEU A 58 -8.76 -3.37 -0.36
CA LEU A 58 -10.18 -3.49 -0.05
C LEU A 58 -10.92 -2.15 -0.16
N THR A 59 -10.33 -1.06 0.34
CA THR A 59 -10.94 0.27 0.28
C THR A 59 -11.07 0.77 -1.15
N ALA A 60 -10.10 0.48 -2.03
CA ALA A 60 -10.16 0.79 -3.45
C ALA A 60 -11.40 0.19 -4.15
N TRP A 61 -11.86 -0.98 -3.69
CA TRP A 61 -13.08 -1.62 -4.20
C TRP A 61 -14.36 -1.22 -3.47
N VAL A 62 -14.30 -1.02 -2.14
CA VAL A 62 -15.48 -0.70 -1.31
C VAL A 62 -15.95 0.74 -1.53
N VAL A 63 -15.03 1.69 -1.69
CA VAL A 63 -15.36 3.12 -1.81
C VAL A 63 -16.26 3.41 -3.02
N PRO A 64 -15.97 2.92 -4.24
CA PRO A 64 -16.85 3.12 -5.40
C PRO A 64 -18.28 2.58 -5.17
N ILE A 65 -18.40 1.38 -4.59
CA ILE A 65 -19.70 0.75 -4.31
C ILE A 65 -20.48 1.56 -3.27
N ALA A 66 -19.80 2.00 -2.21
CA ALA A 66 -20.41 2.81 -1.15
C ALA A 66 -20.94 4.15 -1.69
N ILE A 67 -20.16 4.84 -2.53
CA ILE A 67 -20.58 6.09 -3.19
C ILE A 67 -21.82 5.87 -4.06
N PHE A 68 -21.84 4.78 -4.84
CA PHE A 68 -22.96 4.47 -5.73
C PHE A 68 -24.25 4.17 -4.96
N MET A 69 -24.16 3.32 -3.92
CA MET A 69 -25.29 2.98 -3.05
C MET A 69 -25.83 4.20 -2.31
N PHE A 70 -24.93 5.06 -1.81
CA PHE A 70 -25.31 6.30 -1.14
C PHE A 70 -26.05 7.25 -2.10
N GLY A 71 -25.54 7.45 -3.32
CA GLY A 71 -26.19 8.26 -4.34
C GLY A 71 -27.59 7.74 -4.70
N ALA A 72 -27.72 6.43 -4.95
CA ALA A 72 -29.00 5.80 -5.24
C ALA A 72 -30.00 5.96 -4.08
N PHE A 73 -29.54 5.80 -2.83
CA PHE A 73 -30.37 5.96 -1.64
C PHE A 73 -30.92 7.38 -1.49
N VAL A 74 -30.07 8.40 -1.69
CA VAL A 74 -30.48 9.81 -1.65
C VAL A 74 -31.53 10.11 -2.71
N ILE A 75 -31.31 9.67 -3.96
CA ILE A 75 -32.26 9.86 -5.07
C ILE A 75 -33.59 9.21 -4.73
N TYR A 76 -33.58 7.94 -4.33
CA TYR A 76 -34.78 7.18 -3.96
C TYR A 76 -35.60 7.88 -2.86
N ARG A 77 -34.92 8.36 -1.81
CA ARG A 77 -35.59 9.06 -0.71
C ARG A 77 -36.23 10.37 -1.18
N THR A 78 -35.54 11.10 -2.06
CA THR A 78 -36.01 12.40 -2.57
C THR A 78 -37.19 12.24 -3.52
N VAL A 79 -37.18 11.22 -4.39
CA VAL A 79 -38.30 10.90 -5.29
C VAL A 79 -39.53 10.46 -4.49
N ARG A 80 -39.39 9.50 -3.56
CA ARG A 80 -40.52 9.07 -2.72
C ARG A 80 -41.11 10.18 -1.87
N ARG A 81 -40.29 11.14 -1.41
CA ARG A 81 -40.78 12.29 -0.65
C ARG A 81 -41.67 13.22 -1.49
N LYS A 82 -41.45 13.29 -2.82
CA LYS A 82 -42.27 14.10 -3.73
C LYS A 82 -43.59 13.43 -4.13
N GLU A 83 -43.69 12.11 -4.07
CA GLU A 83 -44.94 11.39 -4.35
C GLU A 83 -45.88 11.31 -3.13
N GLY A 84 -45.34 11.49 -1.92
CA GLY A 84 -46.09 11.42 -0.66
C GLY A 84 -46.60 12.75 -0.08
N ASN A 85 -46.44 13.88 -0.79
CA ASN A 85 -46.90 15.22 -0.39
C ASN A 85 -47.65 15.88 -1.54
#